data_AF-A0A383AKS8-F1
#
_entry.id   AF-A0A383AKS8-F1
#
_cell.length_a   1.000
_cell.length_b   1.000
_cell.length_c   1.000
_cell.angle_alpha   90.00
_cell.angle_beta   90.00
_cell.angle_gamma   90.00
#
_symmetry.space_group_name_H-M   'P 1'
#
loop_
_entity.id
_entity.type
_entity.pdbx_description
1 polymer ?
#
loop_
_entity_poly.entity_id
_entity_poly.type
_entity_poly.pdbx_seq_one_letter_code
_entity_poly.pdbx_strand_id
1 'polypeptide(L)'
;KIMNKNVYWGLLSSFIVLTFAVAQDELAGVDPNDEVIYLDTSDEHRDPWSSLRDTDKDAERDAGLIQIGRLGRPGVRSFFGLPVALTQEDLRAANVDVAIFGAPIDMGFGYRGTGEGPSALRGQLRQGGLSSLPHMHVGVAWKKELIAVDYGNSPIDVLSVERSMPPVRRMVREIAETGAIPIIIGGDHSLEYPNVAGVADVYGAGNVGVIHFDAHFDAGDARGGHLISHAQPVRRLVEDGHINGKNFIQV
;
A
#
# COMPACT_ATOMS: atom_id res chain seq x y z
N LYS A 1 23.20 39.84 -46.77
CA LYS A 1 21.93 39.44 -46.12
C LYS A 1 22.29 38.68 -44.85
N ILE A 2 22.30 39.39 -43.72
CA ILE A 2 22.58 38.83 -42.39
C ILE A 2 21.26 38.23 -41.90
N MET A 3 21.23 36.92 -41.64
CA MET A 3 20.07 36.27 -41.02
C MET A 3 20.14 36.49 -39.51
N ASN A 4 19.21 37.29 -38.99
CA ASN A 4 18.94 37.44 -37.55
C ASN A 4 18.61 36.06 -36.95
N LYS A 5 19.47 35.55 -36.08
CA LYS A 5 19.11 34.51 -35.11
C LYS A 5 18.65 35.21 -33.83
N ASN A 6 17.34 35.38 -33.68
CA ASN A 6 16.78 35.69 -32.38
C ASN A 6 16.69 34.39 -31.57
N VAL A 7 17.58 34.23 -30.59
CA VAL A 7 17.46 33.19 -29.56
C VAL A 7 16.66 33.80 -28.42
N TYR A 8 15.46 33.28 -28.18
CA TYR A 8 14.65 33.64 -27.02
C TYR A 8 14.94 32.66 -25.89
N TRP A 9 15.40 33.18 -24.75
CA TRP A 9 15.52 32.40 -23.51
C TRP A 9 14.19 32.45 -22.76
N GLY A 10 13.50 31.31 -22.70
CA GLY A 10 12.36 31.11 -21.81
C GLY A 10 12.80 30.31 -20.59
N LEU A 11 12.72 30.92 -19.41
CA LEU A 11 12.74 30.20 -18.13
C LEU A 11 11.45 29.40 -18.01
N LEU A 12 11.52 28.08 -18.21
CA LEU A 12 10.43 27.14 -17.92
C LEU A 12 10.82 26.29 -16.71
N SER A 13 10.24 26.61 -15.56
CA SER A 13 10.15 25.69 -14.43
C SER A 13 9.06 24.66 -14.74
N SER A 14 9.42 23.59 -15.45
CA SER A 14 8.72 22.30 -15.56
C SER A 14 9.57 21.44 -16.50
N PHE A 15 9.95 20.24 -16.07
CA PHE A 15 10.70 19.29 -16.90
C PHE A 15 9.85 18.87 -18.10
N ILE A 16 9.94 19.60 -19.21
CA ILE A 16 9.55 19.10 -20.52
C ILE A 16 10.72 18.25 -21.00
N VAL A 17 10.57 16.93 -20.98
CA VAL A 17 11.51 16.03 -21.66
C VAL A 17 11.21 16.09 -23.15
N LEU A 18 11.98 16.89 -23.88
CA LEU A 18 11.96 16.91 -25.35
C LEU A 18 13.04 15.95 -25.87
N THR A 19 12.62 14.73 -26.22
CA THR A 19 13.47 13.77 -26.92
C THR A 19 13.30 13.98 -28.43
N PHE A 20 14.36 14.40 -29.11
CA PHE A 20 14.38 14.46 -30.57
C PHE A 20 15.03 13.18 -31.11
N ALA A 21 14.21 12.26 -31.61
CA ALA A 21 14.66 11.14 -32.42
C ALA A 21 14.36 11.46 -33.89
N VAL A 22 15.41 11.53 -34.72
CA VAL A 22 15.26 11.73 -36.17
C VAL A 22 15.37 10.35 -36.82
N ALA A 23 14.23 9.74 -37.13
CA ALA A 23 14.19 8.51 -37.93
C ALA A 23 13.97 8.87 -39.41
N GLN A 24 14.69 8.18 -40.29
CA GLN A 24 14.59 8.30 -41.74
C GLN A 24 13.45 7.39 -42.23
N ASP A 25 12.58 7.92 -43.10
CA ASP A 25 11.36 7.27 -43.59
C ASP A 25 11.61 5.88 -44.20
N GLU A 26 11.24 4.83 -43.48
CA GLU A 26 10.51 3.67 -44.00
C GLU A 26 9.52 3.27 -42.90
N LEU A 27 8.24 3.08 -43.26
CA LEU A 27 7.15 2.70 -42.37
C LEU A 27 7.55 1.46 -41.55
N ALA A 28 7.94 1.67 -40.29
CA ALA A 28 8.38 0.62 -39.39
C ALA A 28 7.24 -0.38 -39.15
N GLY A 29 7.36 -1.57 -39.72
CA GLY A 29 6.75 -2.75 -39.12
C GLY A 29 7.34 -2.96 -37.72
N VAL A 30 6.64 -3.71 -36.87
CA VAL A 30 7.22 -4.20 -35.61
C VAL A 30 8.52 -4.93 -35.96
N ASP A 31 9.67 -4.51 -35.42
CA ASP A 31 10.91 -5.27 -35.61
C ASP A 31 10.70 -6.62 -34.92
N PRO A 32 10.77 -7.76 -35.63
CA PRO A 32 10.64 -9.06 -35.00
C PRO A 32 11.72 -9.34 -33.96
N ASN A 33 12.77 -8.50 -33.88
CA ASN A 33 13.83 -8.54 -32.87
C ASN A 33 13.70 -7.45 -31.79
N ASP A 34 12.58 -6.72 -31.70
CA ASP A 34 12.33 -5.81 -30.56
C ASP A 34 12.30 -6.63 -29.27
N GLU A 35 13.39 -6.58 -28.49
CA GLU A 35 13.51 -7.29 -27.23
C GLU A 35 12.81 -6.53 -26.10
N VAL A 36 12.01 -7.25 -25.31
CA VAL A 36 11.47 -6.72 -24.06
C VAL A 36 12.63 -6.53 -23.07
N ILE A 37 12.76 -5.33 -22.50
CA ILE A 37 13.67 -5.08 -21.39
C ILE A 37 13.05 -5.67 -20.13
N TYR A 38 13.54 -6.85 -19.73
CA TYR A 38 13.08 -7.53 -18.53
C TYR A 38 13.68 -6.93 -17.25
N LEU A 39 12.98 -7.10 -16.14
CA LEU A 39 13.54 -6.86 -14.81
C LEU A 39 14.79 -7.72 -14.61
N ASP A 40 15.90 -7.11 -14.19
CA ASP A 40 17.09 -7.85 -13.82
C ASP A 40 16.85 -8.60 -12.49
N THR A 41 16.62 -9.91 -12.60
CA THR A 41 16.39 -10.77 -11.43
C THR A 41 17.67 -11.13 -10.68
N SER A 42 18.85 -10.79 -11.22
CA SER A 42 20.15 -11.05 -10.62
C SER A 42 20.69 -9.89 -9.77
N ASP A 43 20.08 -8.70 -9.86
CA ASP A 43 20.47 -7.51 -9.11
C ASP A 43 20.32 -7.72 -7.59
N GLU A 44 21.34 -7.31 -6.82
CA GLU A 44 21.37 -7.49 -5.36
C GLU A 44 20.35 -6.60 -4.62
N HIS A 45 19.89 -5.52 -5.25
CA HIS A 45 18.88 -4.59 -4.77
C HIS A 45 17.46 -4.94 -5.26
N ARG A 46 17.25 -6.11 -5.86
CA ARG A 46 15.93 -6.55 -6.36
C ARG A 46 14.84 -6.64 -5.27
N ASP A 47 15.21 -6.79 -4.00
CA ASP A 47 14.28 -6.73 -2.86
C ASP A 47 14.81 -5.74 -1.82
N PRO A 48 14.63 -4.43 -2.06
CA PRO A 48 15.11 -3.40 -1.13
C PRO A 48 14.32 -3.42 0.19
N TRP A 49 13.24 -4.19 0.28
CA TRP A 49 12.31 -4.25 1.41
C TRP A 49 12.39 -5.57 2.17
N SER A 50 13.51 -6.29 2.04
CA SER A 50 13.76 -7.56 2.74
C SER A 50 13.55 -7.47 4.25
N SER A 51 13.74 -6.28 4.85
CA SER A 51 13.25 -5.89 6.17
C SER A 51 12.22 -4.76 6.08
N LEU A 52 11.27 -4.72 7.02
CA LEU A 52 10.19 -3.72 7.04
C LEU A 52 10.66 -2.34 7.51
N ARG A 53 11.64 -2.29 8.42
CA ARG A 53 12.26 -1.07 8.93
C ARG A 53 13.68 -1.35 9.39
N ASP A 54 14.63 -0.51 9.01
CA ASP A 54 15.97 -0.45 9.57
C ASP A 54 15.98 0.53 10.75
N THR A 55 16.32 0.03 11.95
CA THR A 55 16.36 0.81 13.19
C THR A 55 17.78 1.21 13.61
N ASP A 56 18.82 0.81 12.88
CA ASP A 56 20.23 0.97 13.30
C ASP A 56 20.65 2.45 13.46
N LYS A 57 19.93 3.36 12.80
CA LYS A 57 20.18 4.81 12.84
C LYS A 57 19.15 5.58 13.66
N ASP A 58 18.19 4.90 14.29
CA ASP A 58 17.20 5.55 15.14
C ASP A 58 17.84 6.07 16.43
N ALA A 59 17.30 7.16 16.97
CA ALA A 59 17.65 7.58 18.32
C ALA A 59 17.14 6.55 19.34
N GLU A 60 17.94 6.25 20.36
CA GLU A 60 17.54 5.34 21.44
C GLU A 60 16.23 5.81 22.10
N ARG A 61 15.28 4.88 22.23
CA ARG A 61 14.01 5.08 22.93
C ARG A 61 13.47 3.74 23.44
N ASP A 62 12.65 3.82 24.47
CA ASP A 62 11.85 2.67 24.89
C ASP A 62 10.76 2.37 23.84
N ALA A 63 10.40 1.09 23.74
CA ALA A 63 9.28 0.64 22.91
C ALA A 63 7.96 1.20 23.45
N GLY A 64 7.09 1.66 22.55
CA GLY A 64 5.80 2.22 22.90
C GLY A 64 5.28 3.25 21.90
N LEU A 65 4.14 3.85 22.23
CA LEU A 65 3.40 4.73 21.34
C LEU A 65 3.98 6.15 21.30
N ILE A 66 4.15 6.68 20.09
CA ILE A 66 4.57 8.06 19.87
C ILE A 66 3.33 8.96 19.76
N GLN A 67 3.10 9.76 20.80
CA GLN A 67 2.05 10.76 20.80
C GLN A 67 2.47 11.96 19.95
N ILE A 68 1.81 12.13 18.80
CA ILE A 68 2.13 13.21 17.86
C ILE A 68 1.38 14.52 18.19
N GLY A 69 0.25 14.44 18.87
CA GLY A 69 -0.58 15.57 19.27
C GLY A 69 -0.08 16.27 20.54
N ARG A 70 -0.56 17.50 20.77
CA ARG A 70 -0.27 18.27 22.01
C ARG A 70 -1.56 18.85 22.57
N LEU A 71 -1.80 18.70 23.88
CA LEU A 71 -2.94 19.31 24.59
C LEU A 71 -4.29 19.09 23.87
N GLY A 72 -4.54 17.87 23.39
CA GLY A 72 -5.77 17.53 22.66
C GLY A 72 -5.89 18.09 21.25
N ARG A 73 -4.83 18.69 20.69
CA ARG A 73 -4.78 19.17 19.30
C ARG A 73 -4.06 18.18 18.39
N PRO A 74 -4.50 18.07 17.11
CA PRO A 74 -3.82 17.26 16.10
C PRO A 74 -2.38 17.75 15.90
N GLY A 75 -1.45 16.80 15.81
CA GLY A 75 -0.06 17.04 15.46
C GLY A 75 0.22 16.73 13.99
N VAL A 76 1.26 15.94 13.74
CA VAL A 76 1.49 15.31 12.42
C VAL A 76 0.22 14.55 12.01
N ARG A 77 -0.09 14.52 10.71
CA ARG A 77 -1.30 13.86 10.22
C ARG A 77 -1.12 12.35 10.24
N SER A 78 -1.78 11.68 11.18
CA SER A 78 -1.97 10.22 11.24
C SER A 78 -3.43 9.86 11.02
N PHE A 79 -3.72 8.58 10.78
CA PHE A 79 -5.09 8.08 10.69
C PHE A 79 -5.87 8.46 11.94
N PHE A 80 -6.96 9.22 11.77
CA PHE A 80 -7.82 9.70 12.85
C PHE A 80 -7.08 10.42 14.00
N GLY A 81 -5.85 10.89 13.81
CA GLY A 81 -5.07 11.56 14.84
C GLY A 81 -4.58 10.61 15.93
N LEU A 82 -4.49 9.32 15.60
CA LEU A 82 -3.97 8.28 16.46
C LEU A 82 -2.47 8.49 16.74
N PRO A 83 -1.96 7.96 17.88
CA PRO A 83 -0.53 7.84 18.06
C PRO A 83 0.11 6.94 17.00
N VAL A 84 1.42 7.07 16.85
CA VAL A 84 2.20 6.27 15.90
C VAL A 84 2.93 5.15 16.63
N ALA A 85 2.94 3.96 16.04
CA ALA A 85 3.86 2.88 16.37
C ALA A 85 4.74 2.62 15.15
N LEU A 86 6.00 2.24 15.38
CA LEU A 86 7.01 2.14 14.32
C LEU A 86 7.55 0.73 14.15
N THR A 87 7.46 -0.11 15.18
CA THR A 87 7.93 -1.50 15.18
C THR A 87 6.95 -2.44 15.88
N GLN A 88 7.12 -3.74 15.66
CA GLN A 88 6.30 -4.76 16.31
C GLN A 88 6.42 -4.69 17.84
N GLU A 89 7.60 -4.33 18.35
CA GLU A 89 7.85 -4.14 19.78
C GLU A 89 7.01 -3.01 20.36
N ASP A 90 6.79 -1.91 19.61
CA ASP A 90 5.89 -0.84 20.05
C ASP A 90 4.45 -1.34 20.21
N LEU A 91 3.99 -2.17 19.27
CA LEU A 91 2.65 -2.76 19.31
C LEU A 91 2.48 -3.64 20.55
N ARG A 92 3.48 -4.50 20.83
CA ARG A 92 3.49 -5.40 21.99
C ARG A 92 3.58 -4.62 23.30
N ALA A 93 4.50 -3.65 23.40
CA ALA A 93 4.71 -2.87 24.61
C ALA A 93 3.46 -2.10 25.04
N ALA A 94 2.67 -1.63 24.07
CA ALA A 94 1.44 -0.89 24.32
C ALA A 94 0.17 -1.75 24.34
N ASN A 95 0.26 -3.07 24.14
CA ASN A 95 -0.89 -3.98 23.97
C ASN A 95 -1.91 -3.41 22.96
N VAL A 96 -1.44 -3.05 21.77
CA VAL A 96 -2.28 -2.48 20.71
C VAL A 96 -3.38 -3.46 20.30
N ASP A 97 -4.63 -2.98 20.22
CA ASP A 97 -5.76 -3.75 19.72
C ASP A 97 -5.89 -3.65 18.19
N VAL A 98 -5.60 -2.48 17.62
CA VAL A 98 -5.78 -2.19 16.19
C VAL A 98 -4.59 -1.40 15.65
N ALA A 99 -3.95 -1.91 14.59
CA ALA A 99 -2.92 -1.17 13.88
C ALA A 99 -3.38 -0.85 12.45
N ILE A 100 -3.43 0.44 12.13
CA ILE A 100 -3.85 0.93 10.82
C ILE A 100 -2.61 1.33 10.02
N PHE A 101 -2.40 0.76 8.83
CA PHE A 101 -1.32 1.20 7.94
C PHE A 101 -1.83 1.47 6.52
N GLY A 102 -1.10 2.31 5.80
CA GLY A 102 -1.39 2.60 4.40
C GLY A 102 -0.62 1.68 3.46
N ALA A 103 -1.25 1.18 2.41
CA ALA A 103 -0.59 0.42 1.34
C ALA A 103 -0.84 1.12 -0.01
N PRO A 104 -0.02 2.11 -0.39
CA PRO A 104 -0.30 3.01 -1.51
C PRO A 104 -0.03 2.38 -2.89
N ILE A 105 -0.64 1.24 -3.21
CA ILE A 105 -0.53 0.57 -4.52
C ILE A 105 -1.53 1.18 -5.52
N ASP A 106 -1.09 1.49 -6.74
CA ASP A 106 -1.94 2.06 -7.79
C ASP A 106 -1.61 1.62 -9.22
N MET A 107 -0.93 0.49 -9.33
CA MET A 107 -0.46 -0.04 -10.61
C MET A 107 -1.37 -1.14 -11.16
N GLY A 108 -2.20 -1.75 -10.31
CA GLY A 108 -2.96 -2.95 -10.60
C GLY A 108 -4.05 -2.76 -11.65
N PHE A 109 -4.52 -1.53 -11.89
CA PHE A 109 -5.51 -1.24 -12.94
C PHE A 109 -4.89 -0.64 -14.22
N GLY A 110 -3.60 -0.29 -14.19
CA GLY A 110 -2.92 0.46 -15.26
C GLY A 110 -3.17 1.97 -15.25
N TYR A 111 -4.05 2.47 -14.37
CA TYR A 111 -4.22 3.90 -14.07
C TYR A 111 -3.79 4.22 -12.65
N ARG A 112 -3.01 5.29 -12.51
CA ARG A 112 -2.48 5.78 -11.23
C ARG A 112 -3.51 6.61 -10.48
N GLY A 113 -3.37 6.68 -9.15
CA GLY A 113 -4.10 7.61 -8.30
C GLY A 113 -4.67 7.02 -7.02
N THR A 114 -4.99 5.73 -6.97
CA THR A 114 -5.50 5.09 -5.74
C THR A 114 -4.46 5.08 -4.62
N GLY A 115 -3.17 5.16 -4.95
CA GLY A 115 -2.06 5.22 -4.01
C GLY A 115 -2.06 6.47 -3.14
N GLU A 116 -2.80 7.51 -3.52
CA GLU A 116 -3.02 8.71 -2.70
C GLU A 116 -4.07 8.51 -1.61
N GLY A 117 -4.86 7.42 -1.67
CA GLY A 117 -5.92 7.09 -0.71
C GLY A 117 -5.51 7.15 0.76
N PRO A 118 -4.38 6.52 1.17
CA PRO A 118 -3.92 6.57 2.55
C PRO A 118 -3.61 7.99 3.02
N SER A 119 -2.91 8.78 2.21
CA SER A 119 -2.57 10.18 2.50
C SER A 119 -3.82 11.06 2.56
N ALA A 120 -4.76 10.86 1.65
CA ALA A 120 -6.04 11.57 1.63
C ALA A 120 -6.84 11.30 2.91
N LEU A 121 -6.92 10.04 3.36
CA LEU A 121 -7.65 9.68 4.58
C LEU A 121 -6.99 10.25 5.84
N ARG A 122 -5.65 10.19 5.97
CA ARG A 122 -4.93 10.92 7.04
C ARG A 122 -5.22 12.42 7.01
N GLY A 123 -5.49 12.98 5.84
CA GLY A 123 -5.90 14.38 5.65
C GLY A 123 -7.29 14.73 6.17
N GLN A 124 -8.21 13.77 6.30
CA GLN A 124 -9.62 14.01 6.66
C GLN A 124 -9.90 14.22 8.16
N LEU A 125 -8.85 14.44 8.97
CA LEU A 125 -8.90 14.68 10.42
C LEU A 125 -9.98 15.67 10.91
N ARG A 126 -10.37 16.64 10.07
CA ARG A 126 -11.37 17.67 10.42
C ARG A 126 -12.81 17.17 10.40
N GLN A 127 -13.12 16.06 9.72
CA GLN A 127 -14.44 15.44 9.70
C GLN A 127 -14.46 14.25 10.68
N GLY A 128 -14.76 14.51 11.96
CA GLY A 128 -15.08 13.47 12.95
C GLY A 128 -13.90 12.68 13.53
N GLY A 129 -12.75 12.64 12.84
CA GLY A 129 -11.57 11.86 13.25
C GLY A 129 -11.01 12.24 14.62
N LEU A 130 -11.12 13.51 15.05
CA LEU A 130 -10.67 13.93 16.39
C LEU A 130 -11.68 13.66 17.51
N SER A 131 -12.94 13.43 17.16
CA SER A 131 -13.99 13.26 18.16
C SER A 131 -13.99 11.81 18.67
N SER A 132 -14.16 11.64 19.98
CA SER A 132 -14.39 10.34 20.61
C SER A 132 -15.87 10.23 21.01
N LEU A 133 -16.74 10.69 20.11
CA LEU A 133 -18.17 10.64 20.32
C LEU A 133 -18.65 9.20 20.12
N PRO A 134 -19.62 8.74 20.93
CA PRO A 134 -20.28 7.47 20.71
C PRO A 134 -20.89 7.39 19.31
N HIS A 135 -20.76 6.24 18.65
CA HIS A 135 -21.48 5.96 17.42
C HIS A 135 -23.00 6.04 17.69
N MET A 136 -23.75 6.75 16.83
CA MET A 136 -25.15 7.10 17.09
C MET A 136 -26.08 5.89 17.30
N HIS A 137 -25.84 4.77 16.61
CA HIS A 137 -26.66 3.57 16.73
C HIS A 137 -26.24 2.67 17.92
N VAL A 138 -24.97 2.27 17.99
CA VAL A 138 -24.48 1.30 18.98
C VAL A 138 -24.02 1.92 20.30
N GLY A 139 -23.87 3.25 20.38
CA GLY A 139 -23.47 3.94 21.62
C GLY A 139 -22.01 3.76 22.04
N VAL A 140 -21.17 3.18 21.18
CA VAL A 140 -19.75 2.89 21.49
C VAL A 140 -18.84 4.02 21.01
N ALA A 141 -17.99 4.53 21.90
CA ALA A 141 -16.92 5.45 21.59
C ALA A 141 -15.60 4.68 21.44
N TRP A 142 -15.35 4.09 20.28
CA TRP A 142 -14.30 3.09 20.05
C TRP A 142 -12.89 3.51 20.52
N LYS A 143 -12.53 4.80 20.43
CA LYS A 143 -11.23 5.32 20.92
C LYS A 143 -11.05 5.26 22.44
N LYS A 144 -12.11 4.99 23.20
CA LYS A 144 -12.07 4.74 24.64
C LYS A 144 -11.98 3.26 24.97
N GLU A 145 -12.39 2.41 24.03
CA GLU A 145 -12.46 0.96 24.20
C GLU A 145 -11.25 0.23 23.62
N LEU A 146 -10.59 0.83 22.61
CA LEU A 146 -9.50 0.21 21.86
C LEU A 146 -8.25 1.10 21.84
N ILE A 147 -7.09 0.48 22.00
CA ILE A 147 -5.78 1.05 21.73
C ILE A 147 -5.52 0.89 20.23
N ALA A 148 -5.69 1.98 19.48
CA ALA A 148 -5.44 2.00 18.04
C ALA A 148 -4.25 2.89 17.67
N VAL A 149 -3.50 2.50 16.64
CA VAL A 149 -2.31 3.22 16.17
C VAL A 149 -2.32 3.43 14.67
N ASP A 150 -1.62 4.46 14.22
CA ASP A 150 -1.14 4.56 12.85
C ASP A 150 0.24 3.89 12.78
N TYR A 151 0.36 2.87 11.94
CA TYR A 151 1.55 2.06 11.77
C TYR A 151 2.34 2.44 10.50
N GLY A 152 2.10 3.63 9.96
CA GLY A 152 2.82 4.15 8.80
C GLY A 152 2.32 3.57 7.48
N ASN A 153 3.21 3.43 6.51
CA ASN A 153 2.90 2.86 5.20
C ASN A 153 3.76 1.62 4.96
N SER A 154 3.18 0.64 4.26
CA SER A 154 3.93 -0.47 3.71
C SER A 154 4.91 0.02 2.63
N PRO A 155 6.09 -0.59 2.51
CA PRO A 155 6.95 -0.41 1.34
C PRO A 155 6.23 -0.87 0.08
N ILE A 156 6.24 -0.04 -0.96
CA ILE A 156 5.66 -0.32 -2.28
C ILE A 156 6.76 -0.17 -3.31
N ASP A 157 6.88 -1.13 -4.22
CA ASP A 157 7.62 -0.93 -5.45
C ASP A 157 6.73 -0.16 -6.43
N VAL A 158 7.09 1.11 -6.67
CA VAL A 158 6.32 2.03 -7.52
C VAL A 158 6.29 1.63 -9.00
N LEU A 159 7.08 0.63 -9.39
CA LEU A 159 7.16 0.07 -10.74
C LEU A 159 6.59 -1.35 -10.86
N SER A 160 6.24 -2.04 -9.76
CA SER A 160 5.74 -3.42 -9.82
C SER A 160 4.73 -3.75 -8.71
N VAL A 161 3.56 -4.23 -9.12
CA VAL A 161 2.55 -4.80 -8.21
C VAL A 161 3.12 -6.07 -7.55
N GLU A 162 3.72 -6.95 -8.34
CA GLU A 162 4.26 -8.24 -7.92
C GLU A 162 5.26 -8.09 -6.78
N ARG A 163 6.22 -7.16 -6.93
CA ARG A 163 7.25 -6.90 -5.91
C ARG A 163 6.72 -6.17 -4.69
N SER A 164 5.52 -5.58 -4.78
CA SER A 164 4.84 -4.92 -3.66
C SER A 164 4.06 -5.89 -2.77
N MET A 165 3.66 -7.07 -3.27
CA MET A 165 2.87 -8.03 -2.48
C MET A 165 3.63 -8.55 -1.24
N PRO A 166 4.91 -8.99 -1.33
CA PRO A 166 5.63 -9.52 -0.19
C PRO A 166 5.79 -8.54 0.99
N PRO A 167 6.23 -7.28 0.83
CA PRO A 167 6.36 -6.35 1.96
C PRO A 167 5.01 -6.02 2.61
N VAL A 168 3.93 -5.85 1.82
CA VAL A 168 2.59 -5.64 2.40
C VAL A 168 2.17 -6.84 3.23
N ARG A 169 2.32 -8.06 2.71
CA ARG A 169 2.00 -9.31 3.42
C ARG A 169 2.80 -9.44 4.72
N ARG A 170 4.09 -9.10 4.70
CA ARG A 170 4.95 -9.08 5.90
C ARG A 170 4.42 -8.12 6.95
N MET A 171 4.01 -6.91 6.57
CA MET A 171 3.49 -5.90 7.51
C MET A 171 2.15 -6.34 8.14
N VAL A 172 1.27 -6.96 7.36
CA VAL A 172 0.02 -7.56 7.87
C VAL A 172 0.33 -8.67 8.87
N ARG A 173 1.24 -9.58 8.52
CA ARG A 173 1.68 -10.69 9.38
C ARG A 173 2.28 -10.17 10.68
N GLU A 174 3.16 -9.17 10.59
CA GLU A 174 3.82 -8.56 11.73
C GLU A 174 2.82 -7.98 12.74
N ILE A 175 1.76 -7.31 12.26
CA ILE A 175 0.68 -6.84 13.13
C ILE A 175 -0.09 -8.03 13.72
N ALA A 176 -0.53 -8.97 12.89
CA ALA A 176 -1.36 -10.10 13.32
C ALA A 176 -0.66 -11.01 14.36
N GLU A 177 0.66 -11.18 14.28
CA GLU A 177 1.49 -11.90 15.26
C GLU A 177 1.50 -11.27 16.66
N THR A 178 1.04 -10.02 16.80
CA THR A 178 0.88 -9.36 18.11
C THR A 178 -0.47 -9.65 18.76
N GLY A 179 -1.42 -10.19 17.99
CA GLY A 179 -2.83 -10.29 18.38
C GLY A 179 -3.65 -9.05 18.01
N ALA A 180 -3.01 -7.96 17.57
CA ALA A 180 -3.69 -6.79 17.04
C ALA A 180 -4.38 -7.06 15.70
N ILE A 181 -5.46 -6.32 15.43
CA ILE A 181 -6.18 -6.37 14.16
C ILE A 181 -5.50 -5.43 13.15
N PRO A 182 -5.00 -5.92 12.01
CA PRO A 182 -4.51 -5.07 10.94
C PRO A 182 -5.68 -4.43 10.17
N ILE A 183 -5.66 -3.11 10.04
CA ILE A 183 -6.52 -2.37 9.13
C ILE A 183 -5.65 -1.74 8.05
N ILE A 184 -5.89 -2.14 6.80
CA ILE A 184 -5.11 -1.70 5.66
C ILE A 184 -5.92 -0.67 4.89
N ILE A 185 -5.39 0.55 4.81
CA ILE A 185 -5.94 1.58 3.94
C ILE A 185 -5.18 1.50 2.64
N GLY A 186 -5.84 0.99 1.62
CA GLY A 186 -5.21 0.71 0.35
C GLY A 186 -5.08 1.91 -0.57
N GLY A 187 -4.41 1.62 -1.67
CA GLY A 187 -4.91 1.97 -2.99
C GLY A 187 -5.74 0.83 -3.61
N ASP A 188 -5.29 0.24 -4.71
CA ASP A 188 -6.11 -0.67 -5.53
C ASP A 188 -6.34 -2.08 -4.93
N HIS A 189 -7.23 -2.86 -5.57
CA HIS A 189 -7.69 -4.16 -5.06
C HIS A 189 -6.62 -5.28 -5.13
N SER A 190 -5.46 -5.08 -5.75
CA SER A 190 -4.39 -6.09 -5.68
C SER A 190 -3.99 -6.41 -4.23
N LEU A 191 -4.26 -5.48 -3.31
CA LEU A 191 -4.01 -5.61 -1.87
C LEU A 191 -4.82 -6.69 -1.16
N GLU A 192 -5.94 -7.16 -1.70
CA GLU A 192 -6.67 -8.25 -1.06
C GLU A 192 -5.78 -9.49 -0.92
N TYR A 193 -4.93 -9.77 -1.92
CA TYR A 193 -3.99 -10.89 -1.88
C TYR A 193 -3.04 -10.84 -0.66
N PRO A 194 -2.18 -9.82 -0.49
CA PRO A 194 -1.25 -9.77 0.63
C PRO A 194 -1.97 -9.60 1.99
N ASN A 195 -3.16 -8.98 2.02
CA ASN A 195 -3.94 -8.81 3.23
C ASN A 195 -4.48 -10.14 3.77
N VAL A 196 -5.16 -10.91 2.93
CA VAL A 196 -5.71 -12.20 3.35
C VAL A 196 -4.59 -13.21 3.58
N ALA A 197 -3.58 -13.24 2.70
CA ALA A 197 -2.44 -14.14 2.87
C ALA A 197 -1.65 -13.85 4.17
N GLY A 198 -1.45 -12.58 4.52
CA GLY A 198 -0.73 -12.21 5.75
C GLY A 198 -1.47 -12.60 7.03
N VAL A 199 -2.80 -12.50 7.05
CA VAL A 199 -3.62 -13.01 8.16
C VAL A 199 -3.60 -14.53 8.18
N ALA A 200 -3.72 -15.19 7.03
CA ALA A 200 -3.68 -16.63 6.91
C ALA A 200 -2.32 -17.24 7.33
N ASP A 201 -1.21 -16.51 7.16
CA ASP A 201 0.10 -16.94 7.66
C ASP A 201 0.15 -17.10 9.17
N VAL A 202 -0.66 -16.35 9.91
CA VAL A 202 -0.70 -16.38 11.39
C VAL A 202 -1.75 -17.35 11.89
N TYR A 203 -2.97 -17.29 11.34
CA TYR A 203 -4.11 -18.04 11.86
C TYR A 203 -4.39 -19.36 11.12
N GLY A 204 -3.77 -19.56 9.97
CA GLY A 204 -3.99 -20.69 9.08
C GLY A 204 -5.19 -20.49 8.15
N ALA A 205 -5.03 -20.85 6.87
CA ALA A 205 -6.04 -20.66 5.81
C ALA A 205 -7.42 -21.30 6.12
N GLY A 206 -7.46 -22.36 6.93
CA GLY A 206 -8.71 -23.00 7.36
C GLY A 206 -9.53 -22.19 8.37
N ASN A 207 -8.91 -21.23 9.06
CA ASN A 207 -9.51 -20.40 10.11
C ASN A 207 -9.78 -18.97 9.66
N VAL A 208 -9.49 -18.64 8.40
CA VAL A 208 -9.76 -17.33 7.81
C VAL A 208 -11.00 -17.45 6.92
N GLY A 209 -11.83 -16.39 6.95
CA GLY A 209 -12.94 -16.18 6.04
C GLY A 209 -12.86 -14.77 5.47
N VAL A 210 -13.40 -14.58 4.26
CA VAL A 210 -13.41 -13.29 3.56
C VAL A 210 -14.85 -12.90 3.24
N ILE A 211 -15.18 -11.65 3.54
CA ILE A 211 -16.39 -10.99 3.05
C ILE A 211 -15.94 -9.85 2.15
N HIS A 212 -16.15 -10.03 0.86
CA HIS A 212 -15.67 -9.16 -0.22
C HIS A 212 -16.83 -8.33 -0.74
N PHE A 213 -16.80 -7.02 -0.50
CA PHE A 213 -17.76 -6.08 -1.04
C PHE A 213 -17.16 -5.43 -2.27
N ASP A 214 -17.59 -5.86 -3.46
CA ASP A 214 -17.11 -5.29 -4.72
C ASP A 214 -18.12 -5.53 -5.84
N ALA A 215 -18.18 -4.58 -6.78
CA ALA A 215 -18.95 -4.73 -8.00
C ALA A 215 -18.37 -5.80 -8.96
N HIS A 216 -17.11 -6.20 -8.77
CA HIS A 216 -16.39 -7.15 -9.60
C HIS A 216 -15.88 -8.33 -8.78
N PHE A 217 -15.88 -9.53 -9.37
CA PHE A 217 -15.43 -10.75 -8.66
C PHE A 217 -13.92 -10.85 -8.48
N ASP A 218 -13.13 -10.13 -9.27
CA ASP A 218 -11.67 -10.04 -9.11
C ASP A 218 -10.94 -11.41 -9.05
N ALA A 219 -11.51 -12.41 -9.73
CA ALA A 219 -10.98 -13.76 -9.91
C ALA A 219 -10.53 -14.03 -11.36
N GLY A 220 -10.08 -12.99 -12.07
CA GLY A 220 -9.61 -13.09 -13.45
C GLY A 220 -8.38 -13.97 -13.60
N ASP A 221 -8.14 -14.46 -14.83
CA ASP A 221 -6.89 -15.13 -15.17
C ASP A 221 -5.74 -14.13 -15.35
N ALA A 222 -4.56 -14.65 -15.70
CA ALA A 222 -3.40 -13.85 -16.10
C ALA A 222 -3.77 -12.85 -17.19
N ARG A 223 -3.35 -11.58 -17.02
CA ARG A 223 -3.56 -10.52 -18.00
C ARG A 223 -2.22 -9.97 -18.46
N GLY A 224 -1.91 -10.12 -19.75
CA GLY A 224 -0.66 -9.62 -20.32
C GLY A 224 0.60 -10.23 -19.70
N GLY A 225 0.53 -11.47 -19.20
CA GLY A 225 1.63 -12.13 -18.48
C GLY A 225 1.66 -11.86 -16.97
N HIS A 226 0.82 -10.95 -16.47
CA HIS A 226 0.74 -10.63 -15.05
C HIS A 226 -0.27 -11.52 -14.34
N LEU A 227 0.18 -12.20 -13.29
CA LEU A 227 -0.66 -13.09 -12.47
C LEU A 227 -1.42 -12.32 -11.38
N ILE A 228 -0.94 -11.14 -10.98
CA ILE A 228 -1.56 -10.31 -9.94
C ILE A 228 -1.73 -8.88 -10.45
N SER A 229 -2.93 -8.37 -10.25
CA SER A 229 -3.35 -6.99 -10.48
C SER A 229 -4.60 -6.76 -9.63
N HIS A 230 -5.34 -5.67 -9.84
CA HIS A 230 -6.61 -5.47 -9.13
C HIS A 230 -7.68 -6.53 -9.45
N ALA A 231 -7.57 -7.22 -10.58
CA ALA A 231 -8.61 -8.12 -11.10
C ALA A 231 -8.38 -9.62 -10.83
N GLN A 232 -7.29 -10.01 -10.15
CA GLN A 232 -6.94 -11.41 -9.87
C GLN A 232 -6.73 -11.79 -8.39
N PRO A 233 -6.82 -10.92 -7.37
CA PRO A 233 -6.44 -11.29 -6.00
C PRO A 233 -7.25 -12.49 -5.48
N VAL A 234 -8.55 -12.58 -5.78
CA VAL A 234 -9.41 -13.70 -5.35
C VAL A 234 -8.92 -15.02 -5.93
N ARG A 235 -8.62 -15.04 -7.24
CA ARG A 235 -8.10 -16.25 -7.89
C ARG A 235 -6.77 -16.66 -7.29
N ARG A 236 -5.84 -15.72 -7.11
CA ARG A 236 -4.51 -15.99 -6.54
C ARG A 236 -4.61 -16.52 -5.11
N LEU A 237 -5.48 -15.93 -4.28
CA LEU A 237 -5.70 -16.39 -2.91
C LEU A 237 -6.18 -17.84 -2.84
N VAL A 238 -7.08 -18.25 -3.74
CA VAL A 238 -7.61 -19.62 -3.76
C VAL A 238 -6.58 -20.59 -4.36
N GLU A 239 -5.95 -20.24 -5.48
CA GLU A 239 -4.95 -21.11 -6.14
C GLU A 239 -3.70 -21.33 -5.28
N ASP A 240 -3.23 -20.29 -4.59
CA ASP A 240 -2.06 -20.35 -3.71
C ASP A 240 -2.40 -20.92 -2.31
N GLY A 241 -3.66 -21.27 -2.06
CA GLY A 241 -4.11 -21.95 -0.84
C GLY A 241 -4.18 -21.07 0.41
N HIS A 242 -4.27 -19.74 0.24
CA HIS A 242 -4.39 -18.79 1.34
C HIS A 242 -5.82 -18.70 1.91
N ILE A 243 -6.82 -19.10 1.13
CA ILE A 243 -8.21 -19.18 1.56
C ILE A 243 -8.91 -20.39 0.94
N ASN A 244 -9.80 -21.04 1.70
CA ASN A 244 -10.72 -22.00 1.10
C ASN A 244 -11.89 -21.25 0.48
N GLY A 245 -12.19 -21.50 -0.80
CA GLY A 245 -13.31 -20.83 -1.50
C GLY A 245 -14.67 -20.95 -0.79
N LYS A 246 -14.90 -22.00 0.01
CA LYS A 246 -16.13 -22.13 0.82
C LYS A 246 -16.24 -21.10 1.95
N ASN A 247 -15.13 -20.47 2.34
CA ASN A 247 -15.04 -19.43 3.36
C ASN A 247 -14.98 -18.02 2.74
N PHE A 248 -15.25 -17.89 1.44
CA PHE A 248 -15.25 -16.62 0.72
C PHE A 248 -16.67 -16.26 0.32
N ILE A 249 -17.14 -15.09 0.74
CA ILE A 249 -18.46 -14.55 0.41
C ILE A 249 -18.25 -13.23 -0.33
N GLN A 250 -18.80 -13.12 -1.52
CA GLN A 250 -18.86 -11.86 -2.25
C GLN A 250 -20.27 -11.25 -2.12
N VAL A 251 -20.32 -9.92 -1.93
CA VAL A 251 -21.54 -9.12 -1.85
C VAL A 251 -21.54 -8.03 -2.89
#